data_AF-A0A180G5Q7-F1
#
_entry.id   AF-A0A180G5Q7-F1
#
_cell.length_a   1.000
_cell.length_b   1.000
_cell.length_c   1.000
_cell.angle_alpha   90.00
_cell.angle_beta   90.00
_cell.angle_gamma   90.00
#
_symmetry.space_group_name_H-M   'P 1'
#
loop_
_entity.id
_entity.type
_entity.pdbx_description
1 polymer ?
#
loop_
_entity_poly.entity_id
_entity_poly.type
_entity_poly.pdbx_seq_one_letter_code
_entity_poly.pdbx_strand_id
1 'polypeptide(L)'
;MSPLALLIPEDLGNPMDILTDDPAYSTFLHRYLLPNRPVLIRSRTVLGWPAITRWTAPAGQEEPSAAGDRRADLPGLAQTYGHLEVPVVKQTIRSACPDHQPGAQACRCSLDWGRRISGQVDASMTFSQVAAHWEQKLRCLDRVDQQEGPATLEDEVIYVKDWHLIRMHSLQQDDHEAETRREGQKPAPFYRVPEIFMDDWMNDYYSAETDDDFRFVYMGERGTTTGLHTDVYNSYSWSANIVGKKRWRLFSPESAESITVEQSPGEIIFVPSGWRHEVLNISPLVISINHNWCNSVNLPSVYDALAKDIEDVKRSIADVKDLLRNKWAAQLPDSSAGPGNPAGAGWELEWIEVVQELTKQHSGWNWTTFWGMVQFITRRDFNEGSTSPLSDQPVPTHSPPLEFVKAQISSCVAKFKTRDEFMLDTKLGLIIQDIESCLSMLR
;
A
#
# COMPACT_ATOMS: atom_id res chain seq x y z
N MET A 1 40.26 -15.52 -20.26
CA MET A 1 40.56 -14.18 -20.81
C MET A 1 39.31 -13.77 -21.59
N SER A 2 38.50 -12.79 -21.21
CA SER A 2 38.79 -11.48 -20.64
C SER A 2 37.84 -11.15 -19.47
N PRO A 3 38.18 -10.14 -18.65
CA PRO A 3 37.68 -9.90 -17.31
C PRO A 3 36.65 -8.75 -17.27
N LEU A 4 35.96 -8.63 -16.15
CA LEU A 4 35.59 -7.33 -15.57
C LEU A 4 35.20 -7.53 -14.10
N ALA A 5 36.24 -7.79 -13.29
CA ALA A 5 36.25 -7.28 -11.93
C ALA A 5 36.66 -5.79 -12.04
N LEU A 6 35.74 -4.87 -11.75
CA LEU A 6 36.07 -3.49 -11.43
C LEU A 6 35.17 -3.02 -10.28
N LEU A 7 35.80 -2.99 -9.10
CA LEU A 7 35.69 -1.92 -8.11
C LEU A 7 34.27 -1.52 -7.70
N ILE A 8 33.74 -2.17 -6.66
CA ILE A 8 32.78 -1.52 -5.77
C ILE A 8 33.63 -0.63 -4.83
N PRO A 9 33.52 0.70 -4.88
CA PRO A 9 34.25 1.57 -3.96
C PRO A 9 33.73 1.37 -2.54
N GLU A 10 34.65 1.42 -1.58
CA GLU A 10 34.38 1.60 -0.17
C GLU A 10 33.57 2.88 0.05
N ASP A 11 32.31 2.72 0.43
CA ASP A 11 31.60 3.67 1.29
C ASP A 11 30.75 2.85 2.25
N LEU A 12 31.20 2.70 3.50
CA LEU A 12 30.36 2.22 4.61
C LEU A 12 29.40 3.36 5.01
N GLY A 13 28.72 3.92 4.02
CA GLY A 13 27.69 4.93 4.09
C GLY A 13 26.34 4.26 4.36
N ASN A 14 25.35 5.08 4.72
CA ASN A 14 23.97 4.65 4.95
C ASN A 14 23.53 3.58 3.92
N PRO A 15 23.04 2.39 4.33
CA PRO A 15 22.74 1.29 3.40
C PRO A 15 21.65 1.61 2.37
N MET A 16 20.94 2.72 2.55
CA MET A 16 19.92 3.21 1.63
C MET A 16 20.35 4.50 0.94
N ASP A 17 20.19 4.53 -0.39
CA ASP A 17 20.38 5.74 -1.19
C ASP A 17 19.40 6.84 -0.72
N ILE A 18 19.91 8.06 -0.55
CA ILE A 18 19.09 9.27 -0.33
C ILE A 18 19.29 10.20 -1.51
N LEU A 19 18.29 10.29 -2.38
CA LEU A 19 18.30 11.15 -3.57
C LEU A 19 17.94 12.59 -3.19
N THR A 20 18.66 13.55 -3.76
CA THR A 20 18.41 14.98 -3.56
C THR A 20 17.38 15.56 -4.53
N ASP A 21 16.90 14.76 -5.49
CA ASP A 21 15.94 15.16 -6.51
C ASP A 21 15.15 13.94 -7.03
N ASP A 22 14.05 14.19 -7.74
CA ASP A 22 13.25 13.15 -8.39
C ASP A 22 14.08 12.46 -9.50
N PRO A 23 14.27 11.13 -9.46
CA PRO A 23 14.98 10.42 -10.53
C PRO A 23 14.09 10.29 -11.78
N ALA A 24 14.73 10.26 -12.96
CA ALA A 24 14.05 9.81 -14.16
C ALA A 24 13.58 8.35 -14.01
N TYR A 25 12.46 7.99 -14.66
CA TYR A 25 11.89 6.64 -14.58
C TYR A 25 12.90 5.53 -14.91
N SER A 26 13.69 5.68 -15.97
CA SER A 26 14.70 4.67 -16.36
C SER A 26 15.74 4.43 -15.26
N THR A 27 16.19 5.48 -14.59
CA THR A 27 17.08 5.39 -13.44
C THR A 27 16.39 4.67 -12.29
N PHE A 28 15.14 5.02 -12.00
CA PHE A 28 14.36 4.38 -10.94
C PHE A 28 14.16 2.88 -11.20
N LEU A 29 13.76 2.53 -12.42
CA LEU A 29 13.56 1.15 -12.88
C LEU A 29 14.81 0.30 -12.68
N HIS A 30 15.97 0.76 -13.17
CA HIS A 30 17.20 -0.03 -13.18
C HIS A 30 17.95 -0.06 -11.84
N ARG A 31 17.84 0.98 -11.01
CA ARG A 31 18.58 1.06 -9.74
C ARG A 31 17.79 0.60 -8.52
N TYR A 32 16.47 0.72 -8.56
CA TYR A 32 15.61 0.50 -7.38
C TYR A 32 14.52 -0.53 -7.63
N LEU A 33 13.74 -0.39 -8.71
CA LEU A 33 12.58 -1.25 -8.95
C LEU A 33 12.98 -2.70 -9.29
N LEU A 34 13.79 -2.90 -10.34
CA LEU A 34 14.27 -4.23 -10.76
C LEU A 34 15.16 -4.90 -9.71
N PRO A 35 16.11 -4.19 -9.05
CA PRO A 35 16.93 -4.80 -8.00
C PRO A 35 16.22 -4.90 -6.64
N ASN A 36 14.95 -4.49 -6.55
CA ASN A 36 14.15 -4.51 -5.32
C ASN A 36 14.82 -3.78 -4.12
N ARG A 37 15.36 -2.58 -4.36
CA ARG A 37 16.11 -1.78 -3.37
C ARG A 37 15.34 -0.55 -2.89
N PRO A 38 15.27 -0.29 -1.56
CA PRO A 38 14.60 0.88 -1.03
C PRO A 38 15.39 2.15 -1.33
N VAL A 39 14.68 3.28 -1.38
CA VAL A 39 15.30 4.60 -1.60
C VAL A 39 14.47 5.69 -0.93
N LEU A 40 15.15 6.69 -0.36
CA LEU A 40 14.54 7.94 0.09
C LEU A 40 14.80 9.04 -0.94
N ILE A 41 13.77 9.78 -1.32
CA ILE A 41 13.81 10.74 -2.41
C ILE A 41 13.35 12.10 -1.88
N ARG A 42 14.20 13.13 -1.99
CA ARG A 42 13.78 14.52 -1.82
C ARG A 42 13.06 14.96 -3.08
N SER A 43 11.73 14.97 -3.05
CA SER A 43 10.91 15.14 -4.24
C SER A 43 10.50 16.60 -4.44
N ARG A 44 10.92 17.19 -5.55
CA ARG A 44 10.43 18.50 -6.01
C ARG A 44 8.97 18.42 -6.43
N THR A 45 8.56 17.29 -7.02
CA THR A 45 7.16 17.03 -7.34
C THR A 45 6.27 17.12 -6.10
N VAL A 46 6.66 16.48 -4.99
CA VAL A 46 5.91 16.57 -3.73
C VAL A 46 5.89 17.99 -3.18
N LEU A 47 7.03 18.69 -3.18
CA LEU A 47 7.10 20.09 -2.71
C LEU A 47 6.17 21.03 -3.49
N GLY A 48 5.84 20.69 -4.74
CA GLY A 48 4.87 21.40 -5.58
C GLY A 48 3.40 21.01 -5.36
N TRP A 49 3.10 20.01 -4.54
CA TRP A 49 1.72 19.56 -4.32
C TRP A 49 0.87 20.60 -3.58
N PRO A 50 -0.41 20.76 -3.96
CA PRO A 50 -1.31 21.60 -3.18
C PRO A 50 -1.45 21.15 -1.73
N ALA A 51 -1.30 19.86 -1.39
CA ALA A 51 -1.29 19.37 -0.02
C ALA A 51 -0.18 20.03 0.83
N ILE A 52 1.03 20.24 0.28
CA ILE A 52 2.12 20.92 1.01
C ILE A 52 1.72 22.35 1.41
N THR A 53 0.93 23.04 0.58
CA THR A 53 0.54 24.43 0.84
C THR A 53 -0.80 24.57 1.57
N ARG A 54 -1.76 23.68 1.30
CA ARG A 54 -3.14 23.74 1.81
C ARG A 54 -3.35 22.97 3.11
N TRP A 55 -2.51 21.99 3.42
CA TRP A 55 -2.62 21.22 4.68
C TRP A 55 -1.68 21.75 5.76
N THR A 56 -0.95 22.82 5.48
CA THR A 56 0.10 23.32 6.38
C THR A 56 0.06 24.84 6.52
N ALA A 57 0.33 25.32 7.72
CA ALA A 57 0.46 26.74 8.05
C ALA A 57 1.93 27.11 8.32
N PRO A 58 2.33 28.38 8.10
CA PRO A 58 3.63 28.89 8.54
C PRO A 58 3.81 28.74 10.05
N ALA A 59 5.00 28.35 10.51
CA ALA A 59 5.31 28.34 11.94
C ALA A 59 5.78 29.72 12.40
N GLY A 60 4.86 30.56 12.89
CA GLY A 60 5.22 31.81 13.58
C GLY A 60 5.92 32.88 12.72
N GLN A 61 6.29 34.01 13.35
CA GLN A 61 6.77 35.25 12.69
C GLN A 61 8.30 35.33 12.48
N GLU A 62 9.07 34.26 12.68
CA GLU A 62 10.51 34.28 12.38
C GLU A 62 10.75 33.65 11.01
N GLU A 63 11.59 34.32 10.21
CA GLU A 63 11.92 34.06 8.80
C GLU A 63 11.79 32.60 8.33
N PRO A 64 11.23 32.35 7.13
CA PRO A 64 11.04 31.00 6.61
C PRO A 64 12.38 30.32 6.34
N SER A 65 12.85 29.53 7.30
CA SER A 65 13.74 28.43 7.02
C SER A 65 12.97 27.38 6.18
N ALA A 66 13.70 26.56 5.41
CA ALA A 66 13.15 25.63 4.40
C ALA A 66 11.94 24.81 4.91
N ALA A 67 11.17 24.20 4.00
CA ALA A 67 9.89 23.48 4.21
C ALA A 67 9.74 22.59 5.48
N GLY A 68 10.83 22.25 6.18
CA GLY A 68 10.87 21.54 7.45
C GLY A 68 10.22 22.23 8.66
N ASP A 69 9.87 23.52 8.60
CA ASP A 69 9.24 24.24 9.73
C ASP A 69 7.71 24.40 9.64
N ARG A 70 7.02 23.90 8.61
CA ARG A 70 5.56 24.09 8.49
C ARG A 70 4.78 23.16 9.45
N ARG A 71 3.76 23.69 10.13
CA ARG A 71 2.85 22.94 11.02
C ARG A 71 1.59 22.53 10.26
N ALA A 72 0.88 21.49 10.70
CA ALA A 72 -0.42 21.15 10.13
C ALA A 72 -1.42 22.30 10.33
N ASP A 73 -2.18 22.65 9.29
CA ASP A 73 -3.31 23.58 9.38
C ASP A 73 -4.58 22.82 9.76
N LEU A 74 -4.68 22.45 11.06
CA LEU A 74 -5.85 21.72 11.57
C LEU A 74 -7.18 22.47 11.35
N PRO A 75 -7.28 23.79 11.56
CA PRO A 75 -8.50 24.54 11.22
C PRO A 75 -8.88 24.44 9.74
N GLY A 76 -7.93 24.63 8.82
CA GLY A 76 -8.20 24.56 7.38
C GLY A 76 -8.57 23.14 6.93
N LEU A 77 -7.90 22.12 7.48
CA LEU A 77 -8.24 20.72 7.24
C LEU A 77 -9.63 20.37 7.78
N ALA A 78 -9.98 20.82 8.99
CA ALA A 78 -11.30 20.60 9.58
C ALA A 78 -12.40 21.35 8.79
N GLN A 79 -12.11 22.54 8.27
CA GLN A 79 -13.05 23.23 7.39
C GLN A 79 -13.32 22.46 6.09
N THR A 80 -12.30 21.81 5.54
CA THR A 80 -12.38 21.14 4.23
C THR A 80 -12.92 19.71 4.34
N TYR A 81 -12.47 18.97 5.35
CA TYR A 81 -12.70 17.52 5.49
C TYR A 81 -13.42 17.15 6.78
N GLY A 82 -13.76 18.12 7.63
CA GLY A 82 -14.25 17.89 8.98
C GLY A 82 -15.55 17.09 9.07
N HIS A 83 -16.35 17.08 8.01
CA HIS A 83 -17.59 16.30 7.90
C HIS A 83 -17.37 14.83 7.55
N LEU A 84 -16.16 14.45 7.13
CA LEU A 84 -15.84 13.07 6.76
C LEU A 84 -15.66 12.22 8.01
N GLU A 85 -16.27 11.02 8.01
CA GLU A 85 -15.93 9.96 8.94
C GLU A 85 -14.57 9.37 8.55
N VAL A 86 -13.69 9.22 9.54
CA VAL A 86 -12.33 8.74 9.33
C VAL A 86 -12.02 7.55 10.26
N PRO A 87 -11.30 6.54 9.75
CA PRO A 87 -10.80 5.45 10.58
C PRO A 87 -9.75 5.97 11.55
N VAL A 88 -9.94 5.68 12.84
CA VAL A 88 -9.03 6.07 13.91
C VAL A 88 -8.60 4.84 14.70
N VAL A 89 -7.31 4.70 14.88
CA VAL A 89 -6.71 3.72 15.77
C VAL A 89 -6.28 4.43 17.05
N LYS A 90 -6.86 4.04 18.19
CA LYS A 90 -6.42 4.50 19.51
C LYS A 90 -5.33 3.57 20.01
N GLN A 91 -4.13 4.10 20.23
CA GLN A 91 -2.99 3.33 20.75
C GLN A 91 -2.67 3.78 22.17
N THR A 92 -2.54 2.82 23.07
CA THR A 92 -1.98 3.04 24.41
C THR A 92 -0.48 2.77 24.35
N ILE A 93 0.32 3.81 24.59
CA ILE A 93 1.77 3.71 24.45
C ILE A 93 2.42 3.80 25.82
N ARG A 94 3.29 2.82 26.11
CA ARG A 94 4.14 2.87 27.30
C ARG A 94 5.18 3.97 27.14
N SER A 95 5.22 4.91 28.08
CA SER A 95 6.30 5.90 28.16
C SER A 95 7.66 5.19 28.18
N ALA A 96 8.66 5.79 27.52
CA ALA A 96 10.01 5.24 27.52
C ALA A 96 10.50 5.10 28.96
N CYS A 97 11.02 3.92 29.31
CA CYS A 97 11.81 3.80 30.53
C CYS A 97 12.91 4.88 30.47
N PRO A 98 13.21 5.63 31.55
CA PRO A 98 14.30 6.57 31.54
C PRO A 98 15.62 5.79 31.40
N ASP A 99 16.04 5.55 30.17
CA ASP A 99 17.37 5.05 29.81
C ASP A 99 18.39 6.16 30.01
N HIS A 100 18.53 6.63 31.26
CA HIS A 100 19.62 7.47 31.74
C HIS A 100 20.10 6.92 33.09
N GLN A 101 20.59 5.67 33.08
CA GLN A 101 21.63 5.29 34.02
C GLN A 101 23.00 5.48 33.33
N PRO A 102 23.80 6.49 33.73
CA PRO A 102 25.15 6.65 33.20
C PRO A 102 25.98 5.44 33.63
N GLY A 103 26.20 4.49 32.71
CA GLY A 103 26.96 3.26 32.96
C GLY A 103 26.31 1.98 32.42
N ALA A 104 25.03 2.01 32.03
CA ALA A 104 24.43 0.88 31.31
C ALA A 104 24.92 0.91 29.85
N GLN A 105 25.66 -0.12 29.47
CA GLN A 105 26.11 -0.33 28.09
C GLN A 105 24.86 -0.32 27.19
N ALA A 106 24.72 0.72 26.36
CA ALA A 106 23.58 0.89 25.47
C ALA A 106 23.34 -0.43 24.73
N CYS A 107 22.28 -1.14 25.10
CA CYS A 107 21.88 -2.34 24.39
C CYS A 107 21.40 -1.84 23.03
N ARG A 108 22.30 -1.82 22.04
CA ARG A 108 22.02 -1.41 20.64
C ARG A 108 21.08 -2.38 19.91
N CYS A 109 20.34 -3.19 20.67
CA CYS A 109 19.47 -4.23 20.18
C CYS A 109 18.01 -3.91 20.54
N SER A 110 17.19 -3.80 19.50
CA SER A 110 15.98 -4.63 19.43
C SER A 110 14.85 -4.33 20.43
N LEU A 111 14.36 -3.10 20.47
CA LEU A 111 12.94 -2.91 20.76
C LEU A 111 12.23 -2.57 19.45
N ASP A 112 11.57 -3.58 18.88
CA ASP A 112 10.44 -3.42 17.96
C ASP A 112 9.52 -2.34 18.53
N TRP A 113 9.32 -1.26 17.77
CA TRP A 113 8.54 -0.10 18.23
C TRP A 113 7.09 -0.50 18.50
N GLY A 114 6.57 -1.51 17.79
CA GLY A 114 5.27 -2.10 18.05
C GLY A 114 5.13 -2.66 19.47
N ARG A 115 6.22 -3.12 20.11
CA ARG A 115 6.19 -3.60 21.51
C ARG A 115 5.93 -2.49 22.54
N ARG A 116 5.97 -1.21 22.13
CA ARG A 116 5.61 -0.07 22.99
C ARG A 116 4.10 0.10 23.10
N ILE A 117 3.33 -0.44 22.14
CA ILE A 117 1.88 -0.44 22.18
C ILE A 117 1.43 -1.50 23.20
N SER A 118 0.82 -1.06 24.30
CA SER A 118 0.21 -1.96 25.29
C SER A 118 -1.25 -2.28 25.00
N GLY A 119 -1.90 -1.48 24.16
CA GLY A 119 -3.26 -1.70 23.69
C GLY A 119 -3.54 -0.92 22.41
N GLN A 120 -4.38 -1.49 21.54
CA GLN A 120 -4.85 -0.84 20.32
C GLN A 120 -6.35 -1.13 20.12
N VAL A 121 -7.13 -0.10 19.81
CA VAL A 121 -8.57 -0.21 19.55
C VAL A 121 -8.92 0.59 18.31
N ASP A 122 -9.61 -0.05 17.37
CA ASP A 122 -10.14 0.60 16.17
C ASP A 122 -11.44 1.37 16.51
N ALA A 123 -11.58 2.54 15.91
CA ALA A 123 -12.70 3.46 16.10
C ALA A 123 -13.00 4.22 14.79
N SER A 124 -14.15 4.88 14.74
CA SER A 124 -14.49 5.89 13.73
C SER A 124 -14.77 7.21 14.42
N MET A 125 -14.32 8.30 13.83
CA MET A 125 -14.58 9.66 14.29
C MET A 125 -14.82 10.56 13.09
N THR A 126 -15.60 11.63 13.26
CA THR A 126 -15.56 12.73 12.29
C THR A 126 -14.17 13.37 12.31
N PHE A 127 -13.67 13.80 11.16
CA PHE A 127 -12.37 14.48 11.10
C PHE A 127 -12.35 15.77 11.94
N SER A 128 -13.49 16.45 12.12
CA SER A 128 -13.61 17.59 13.04
C SER A 128 -13.26 17.23 14.49
N GLN A 129 -13.73 16.07 14.97
CA GLN A 129 -13.41 15.59 16.32
C GLN A 129 -11.92 15.25 16.44
N VAL A 130 -11.33 14.65 15.41
CA VAL A 130 -9.90 14.34 15.36
C VAL A 130 -9.06 15.62 15.39
N ALA A 131 -9.38 16.61 14.55
CA ALA A 131 -8.67 17.88 14.51
C ALA A 131 -8.77 18.63 15.85
N ALA A 132 -9.97 18.68 16.46
CA ALA A 132 -10.18 19.30 17.77
C ALA A 132 -9.36 18.62 18.88
N HIS A 133 -9.26 17.28 18.86
CA HIS A 133 -8.42 16.53 19.80
C HIS A 133 -6.95 16.96 19.70
N TRP A 134 -6.39 17.00 18.49
CA TRP A 134 -4.99 17.40 18.30
C TRP A 134 -4.75 18.89 18.59
N GLU A 135 -5.68 19.78 18.26
CA GLU A 135 -5.56 21.20 18.65
C GLU A 135 -5.47 21.36 20.17
N GLN A 136 -6.34 20.68 20.92
CA GLN A 136 -6.32 20.73 22.37
C GLN A 136 -4.99 20.21 22.92
N LYS A 137 -4.50 19.08 22.38
CA LYS A 137 -3.26 18.44 22.84
C LYS A 137 -2.03 19.30 22.53
N LEU A 138 -1.95 19.91 21.34
CA LEU A 138 -0.88 20.83 20.97
C LEU A 138 -0.86 22.08 21.86
N ARG A 139 -2.02 22.64 22.22
CA ARG A 139 -2.10 23.77 23.17
C ARG A 139 -1.63 23.41 24.58
N CYS A 140 -1.82 22.16 25.01
CA CYS A 140 -1.32 21.68 26.29
C CYS A 140 0.20 21.50 26.28
N LEU A 141 0.78 21.02 25.17
CA LEU A 141 2.25 20.88 25.03
C LEU A 141 2.98 22.22 25.10
N ASP A 142 2.42 23.28 24.51
CA ASP A 142 3.01 24.64 24.56
C ASP A 142 2.98 25.26 25.99
N ARG A 143 2.31 24.61 26.96
CA ARG A 143 2.16 25.11 28.35
C ARG A 143 3.06 24.40 29.37
N VAL A 144 3.75 23.32 29.01
CA VAL A 144 4.52 22.51 29.95
C VAL A 144 6.03 22.76 29.78
N ASP A 145 6.52 23.80 30.44
CA ASP A 145 7.73 23.68 31.25
C ASP A 145 7.26 23.19 32.63
N GLN A 146 7.91 22.16 33.18
CA GLN A 146 7.67 21.55 34.51
C GLN A 146 6.61 20.43 34.59
N GLN A 147 7.10 19.18 34.67
CA GLN A 147 6.87 18.32 35.85
C GLN A 147 7.79 17.09 35.80
N GLU A 148 8.82 17.10 36.64
CA GLU A 148 9.56 15.90 37.06
C GLU A 148 8.71 15.14 38.10
N GLY A 149 8.25 13.94 37.75
CA GLY A 149 7.60 13.02 38.67
C GLY A 149 7.78 11.58 38.17
N PRO A 150 8.10 10.60 39.05
CA PRO A 150 8.26 9.22 38.61
C PRO A 150 6.89 8.55 38.54
N ALA A 151 6.37 8.35 37.32
CA ALA A 151 5.29 7.42 37.04
C ALA A 151 5.41 6.93 35.59
N THR A 152 5.27 5.63 35.40
CA THR A 152 5.00 5.01 34.10
C THR A 152 3.62 5.47 33.63
N LEU A 153 3.53 6.65 33.02
CA LEU A 153 2.32 7.10 32.34
C LEU A 153 2.17 6.31 31.03
N GLU A 154 0.99 5.74 30.84
CA GLU A 154 0.53 5.28 29.53
C GLU A 154 -0.26 6.43 28.90
N ASP A 155 0.21 6.93 27.76
CA ASP A 155 -0.48 7.97 27.01
C ASP A 155 -1.40 7.30 25.97
N GLU A 156 -2.68 7.65 25.99
CA GLU A 156 -3.58 7.35 24.87
C GLU A 156 -3.29 8.33 23.74
N VAL A 157 -3.00 7.78 22.57
CA VAL A 157 -2.78 8.55 21.35
C VAL A 157 -3.71 8.09 20.23
N ILE A 158 -4.06 9.00 19.33
CA ILE A 158 -4.90 8.69 18.16
C ILE A 158 -4.09 8.71 16.87
N TYR A 159 -4.37 7.73 16.00
CA TYR A 159 -3.73 7.55 14.70
C TYR A 159 -4.80 7.33 13.63
N VAL A 160 -5.02 8.32 12.76
CA VAL A 160 -5.81 8.14 11.54
C VAL A 160 -4.98 7.31 10.57
N LYS A 161 -5.45 6.10 10.30
CA LYS A 161 -4.77 5.10 9.47
C LYS A 161 -5.76 4.53 8.46
N ASP A 162 -5.28 4.28 7.25
CA ASP A 162 -6.04 3.70 6.15
C ASP A 162 -7.22 4.60 5.70
N TRP A 163 -7.04 5.93 5.76
CA TRP A 163 -8.07 6.87 5.30
C TRP A 163 -8.03 7.04 3.78
N HIS A 164 -9.02 6.45 3.11
CA HIS A 164 -9.26 6.52 1.66
C HIS A 164 -9.80 7.89 1.20
N LEU A 165 -9.17 8.98 1.63
CA LEU A 165 -9.59 10.36 1.34
C LEU A 165 -9.69 10.62 -0.17
N ILE A 166 -8.82 9.99 -0.96
CA ILE A 166 -8.70 10.20 -2.40
C ILE A 166 -9.95 9.72 -3.11
N ARG A 167 -10.39 8.50 -2.78
CA ARG A 167 -11.67 7.93 -3.19
C ARG A 167 -12.85 8.77 -2.73
N MET A 168 -12.92 9.11 -1.44
CA MET A 168 -14.04 9.90 -0.88
C MET A 168 -14.19 11.27 -1.56
N HIS A 169 -13.07 11.94 -1.83
CA HIS A 169 -13.05 13.25 -2.47
C HIS A 169 -13.42 13.15 -3.96
N SER A 170 -13.06 12.07 -4.66
CA SER A 170 -13.43 11.86 -6.05
C SER A 170 -14.95 11.65 -6.21
N LEU A 171 -15.56 10.83 -5.34
CA LEU A 171 -17.02 10.62 -5.33
C LEU A 171 -17.80 11.91 -5.05
N GLN A 172 -17.34 12.73 -4.10
CA GLN A 172 -17.99 14.00 -3.78
C GLN A 172 -17.91 15.02 -4.92
N GLN A 173 -16.89 14.94 -5.77
CA GLN A 173 -16.81 15.79 -6.97
C GLN A 173 -17.83 15.35 -8.02
N ASP A 174 -18.03 14.04 -8.22
CA ASP A 174 -18.98 13.53 -9.21
C ASP A 174 -20.45 13.80 -8.82
N ASP A 175 -20.81 13.70 -7.53
CA ASP A 175 -22.16 14.01 -7.04
C ASP A 175 -22.52 15.50 -7.16
N HIS A 176 -21.59 16.41 -6.86
CA HIS A 176 -21.82 17.86 -6.99
C HIS A 176 -21.79 18.35 -8.45
N GLU A 177 -21.04 17.68 -9.33
CA GLU A 177 -21.02 17.95 -10.77
C GLU A 177 -22.34 17.56 -11.46
N ALA A 178 -23.08 16.59 -10.92
CA ALA A 178 -24.42 16.24 -11.42
C ALA A 178 -25.46 17.34 -11.15
N GLU A 179 -25.33 18.09 -10.05
CA GLU A 179 -26.28 19.15 -9.66
C GLU A 179 -25.93 20.54 -10.21
N THR A 180 -24.66 20.79 -10.57
CA THR A 180 -24.21 22.15 -10.94
C THR A 180 -23.35 22.15 -12.21
N ARG A 181 -23.98 21.97 -13.37
CA ARG A 181 -23.35 22.26 -14.68
C ARG A 181 -23.11 23.77 -14.82
N ARG A 182 -22.00 24.26 -14.27
CA ARG A 182 -21.31 25.47 -14.75
C ARG A 182 -19.96 25.05 -15.28
N GLU A 183 -19.77 25.24 -16.57
CA GLU A 183 -18.52 25.05 -17.29
C GLU A 183 -17.37 25.74 -16.55
N GLY A 184 -16.23 25.05 -16.37
CA GLY A 184 -14.98 25.78 -16.27
C GLY A 184 -13.75 25.05 -15.74
N GLN A 185 -13.80 24.42 -14.57
CA GLN A 185 -12.58 23.84 -13.97
C GLN A 185 -12.89 22.92 -12.80
N LYS A 186 -12.54 21.62 -12.93
CA LYS A 186 -12.45 20.72 -11.77
C LYS A 186 -11.39 21.27 -10.80
N PRO A 187 -11.65 21.29 -9.47
CA PRO A 187 -10.64 21.69 -8.50
C PRO A 187 -9.40 20.83 -8.67
N ALA A 188 -8.22 21.45 -8.77
CA ALA A 188 -6.97 20.71 -8.89
C ALA A 188 -6.80 19.73 -7.70
N PRO A 189 -6.40 18.47 -7.95
CA PRO A 189 -6.25 17.47 -6.90
C PRO A 189 -5.17 17.90 -5.90
N PHE A 190 -5.29 17.48 -4.65
CA PHE A 190 -4.35 17.89 -3.60
C PHE A 190 -2.94 17.29 -3.77
N TYR A 191 -2.79 16.27 -4.60
CA TYR A 191 -1.50 15.71 -5.02
C TYR A 191 -1.62 15.13 -6.44
N ARG A 192 -0.48 14.75 -7.02
CA ARG A 192 -0.41 13.94 -8.25
C ARG A 192 0.60 12.83 -8.04
N VAL A 193 0.33 11.64 -8.54
CA VAL A 193 1.26 10.50 -8.48
C VAL A 193 2.56 10.88 -9.22
N PRO A 194 3.74 10.76 -8.60
CA PRO A 194 5.02 10.99 -9.27
C PRO A 194 5.21 10.03 -10.45
N GLU A 195 5.85 10.49 -11.53
CA GLU A 195 6.05 9.72 -12.77
C GLU A 195 6.64 8.32 -12.53
N ILE A 196 7.55 8.21 -11.55
CA ILE A 196 8.22 6.95 -11.21
C ILE A 196 7.31 5.87 -10.62
N PHE A 197 6.08 6.23 -10.24
CA PHE A 197 5.07 5.34 -9.66
C PHE A 197 3.78 5.28 -10.50
N MET A 198 3.79 5.76 -11.74
CA MET A 198 2.57 5.84 -12.57
C MET A 198 2.14 4.51 -13.20
N ASP A 199 3.03 3.53 -13.33
CA ASP A 199 2.69 2.18 -13.80
C ASP A 199 2.08 1.38 -12.63
N ASP A 200 0.89 1.75 -12.19
CA ASP A 200 0.21 1.25 -10.99
C ASP A 200 -1.03 0.42 -11.37
N TRP A 201 -0.82 -0.85 -11.67
CA TRP A 201 -1.88 -1.74 -12.16
C TRP A 201 -2.98 -1.95 -11.13
N MET A 202 -2.60 -1.96 -9.86
CA MET A 202 -3.49 -2.16 -8.73
C MET A 202 -4.50 -1.01 -8.64
N ASN A 203 -4.03 0.24 -8.56
CA ASN A 203 -4.93 1.38 -8.43
C ASN A 203 -5.63 1.75 -9.74
N ASP A 204 -5.02 1.46 -10.90
CA ASP A 204 -5.69 1.62 -12.20
C ASP A 204 -6.93 0.72 -12.31
N TYR A 205 -6.77 -0.56 -11.95
CA TYR A 205 -7.89 -1.52 -11.93
C TYR A 205 -8.91 -1.14 -10.86
N TYR A 206 -8.47 -0.85 -9.63
CA TYR A 206 -9.37 -0.56 -8.52
C TYR A 206 -10.19 0.72 -8.76
N SER A 207 -9.56 1.78 -9.28
CA SER A 207 -10.27 3.03 -9.59
C SER A 207 -11.29 2.88 -10.72
N ALA A 208 -11.11 1.91 -11.62
CA ALA A 208 -11.99 1.69 -12.77
C ALA A 208 -13.10 0.66 -12.52
N GLU A 209 -12.81 -0.39 -11.76
CA GLU A 209 -13.66 -1.59 -11.65
C GLU A 209 -14.21 -1.81 -10.23
N THR A 210 -13.87 -0.95 -9.26
CA THR A 210 -14.29 -1.08 -7.87
C THR A 210 -14.63 0.27 -7.21
N ASP A 211 -15.23 0.23 -6.03
CA ASP A 211 -15.51 1.41 -5.21
C ASP A 211 -14.41 1.71 -4.17
N ASP A 212 -13.22 1.14 -4.33
CA ASP A 212 -12.12 1.16 -3.36
C ASP A 212 -10.77 1.54 -4.01
N ASP A 213 -9.75 1.81 -3.19
CA ASP A 213 -8.38 2.08 -3.65
C ASP A 213 -7.32 1.66 -2.64
N PHE A 214 -6.05 1.59 -3.08
CA PHE A 214 -4.90 1.32 -2.23
C PHE A 214 -4.11 2.60 -1.98
N ARG A 215 -4.82 3.70 -1.71
CA ARG A 215 -4.25 5.04 -1.54
C ARG A 215 -4.77 5.66 -0.26
N PHE A 216 -3.86 5.92 0.67
CA PHE A 216 -4.19 6.23 2.05
C PHE A 216 -3.60 7.56 2.48
N VAL A 217 -4.34 8.30 3.30
CA VAL A 217 -3.82 9.39 4.11
C VAL A 217 -3.63 8.89 5.53
N TYR A 218 -2.40 9.02 6.06
CA TYR A 218 -2.09 8.70 7.44
C TYR A 218 -1.82 9.98 8.21
N MET A 219 -2.48 10.14 9.37
CA MET A 219 -2.26 11.27 10.27
C MET A 219 -2.13 10.78 11.71
N GLY A 220 -0.97 11.00 12.31
CA GLY A 220 -0.69 10.47 13.64
C GLY A 220 0.13 11.43 14.47
N GLU A 221 -0.15 11.46 15.76
CA GLU A 221 0.64 12.21 16.71
C GLU A 221 1.92 11.48 17.12
N ARG A 222 2.80 12.19 17.82
CA ARG A 222 4.06 11.63 18.33
C ARG A 222 3.82 10.32 19.07
N GLY A 223 4.61 9.31 18.73
CA GLY A 223 4.59 8.00 19.39
C GLY A 223 3.76 6.97 18.64
N THR A 224 2.74 7.39 17.90
CA THR A 224 1.94 6.46 17.08
C THR A 224 2.84 5.67 16.13
N THR A 225 2.56 4.38 15.99
CA THR A 225 3.42 3.47 15.21
C THR A 225 2.60 2.48 14.39
N THR A 226 3.08 2.21 13.17
CA THR A 226 2.72 1.02 12.42
C THR A 226 3.76 -0.06 12.73
N GLY A 227 3.30 -1.19 13.29
CA GLY A 227 4.16 -2.31 13.70
C GLY A 227 4.88 -2.98 12.52
N LEU A 228 5.77 -3.92 12.83
CA LEU A 228 6.54 -4.63 11.82
C LEU A 228 5.62 -5.47 10.91
N HIS A 229 5.64 -5.19 9.62
CA HIS A 229 4.84 -5.90 8.62
C HIS A 229 5.52 -5.88 7.24
N THR A 230 5.02 -6.70 6.32
CA THR A 230 5.24 -6.53 4.88
C THR A 230 3.93 -6.04 4.27
N ASP A 231 4.00 -5.23 3.23
CA ASP A 231 2.81 -4.76 2.52
C ASP A 231 1.98 -5.91 1.93
N VAL A 232 0.66 -5.70 1.88
CA VAL A 232 -0.30 -6.70 1.40
C VAL A 232 0.06 -7.21 0.01
N TYR A 233 -0.11 -8.52 -0.19
CA TYR A 233 0.23 -9.23 -1.44
C TYR A 233 1.68 -9.07 -1.90
N ASN A 234 2.62 -8.71 -1.03
CA ASN A 234 3.96 -8.29 -1.45
C ASN A 234 3.93 -7.18 -2.52
N SER A 235 2.94 -6.29 -2.45
CA SER A 235 2.93 -5.07 -3.25
C SER A 235 4.16 -4.20 -2.94
N TYR A 236 4.43 -3.26 -3.83
CA TYR A 236 5.28 -2.14 -3.50
C TYR A 236 4.50 -1.14 -2.66
N SER A 237 5.21 -0.29 -1.92
CA SER A 237 4.60 0.94 -1.40
C SER A 237 5.50 2.15 -1.55
N TRP A 238 4.87 3.32 -1.56
CA TRP A 238 5.57 4.58 -1.36
C TRP A 238 4.81 5.46 -0.37
N SER A 239 5.55 6.26 0.39
CA SER A 239 4.99 7.21 1.34
C SER A 239 5.62 8.58 1.13
N ALA A 240 4.80 9.57 0.77
CA ALA A 240 5.19 10.98 0.68
C ALA A 240 4.79 11.70 1.98
N ASN A 241 5.77 12.26 2.68
CA ASN A 241 5.54 12.89 3.97
C ASN A 241 5.30 14.40 3.81
N ILE A 242 4.20 14.89 4.38
CA ILE A 242 3.69 16.27 4.19
C ILE A 242 3.96 17.14 5.42
N VAL A 243 3.76 16.60 6.62
CA VAL A 243 3.98 17.30 7.90
C VAL A 243 4.75 16.40 8.85
N GLY A 244 5.63 17.00 9.64
CA GLY A 244 6.36 16.30 10.69
C GLY A 244 7.39 15.31 10.15
N LYS A 245 7.91 14.44 11.02
CA LYS A 245 8.93 13.46 10.68
C LYS A 245 8.50 12.06 11.07
N LYS A 246 8.87 11.09 10.24
CA LYS A 246 8.74 9.65 10.51
C LYS A 246 10.12 9.04 10.67
N ARG A 247 10.23 8.04 11.53
CA ARG A 247 11.38 7.13 11.56
C ARG A 247 10.95 5.78 11.03
N TRP A 248 11.72 5.24 10.12
CA TRP A 248 11.49 3.96 9.46
C TRP A 248 12.57 2.98 9.85
N ARG A 249 12.18 1.72 10.00
CA ARG A 249 13.07 0.57 10.10
C ARG A 249 12.67 -0.42 9.01
N LEU A 250 13.58 -0.75 8.11
CA LEU A 250 13.36 -1.67 7.00
C LEU A 250 14.29 -2.87 7.13
N PHE A 251 13.80 -4.06 6.81
CA PHE A 251 14.53 -5.31 6.91
C PHE A 251 14.51 -6.01 5.55
N SER A 252 15.71 -6.32 5.05
CA SER A 252 15.87 -6.99 3.76
C SER A 252 15.23 -8.38 3.80
N PRO A 253 14.54 -8.81 2.72
CA PRO A 253 14.11 -10.20 2.58
C PRO A 253 15.28 -11.16 2.27
N GLU A 254 16.41 -10.64 1.78
CA GLU A 254 17.55 -11.43 1.28
C GLU A 254 18.74 -11.46 2.25
N SER A 255 18.79 -10.56 3.22
CA SER A 255 19.90 -10.44 4.16
C SER A 255 19.42 -10.16 5.59
N ALA A 256 20.30 -10.37 6.57
CA ALA A 256 20.04 -10.02 7.96
C ALA A 256 20.17 -8.50 8.24
N GLU A 257 20.35 -7.69 7.19
CA GLU A 257 20.57 -6.25 7.33
C GLU A 257 19.26 -5.50 7.59
N SER A 258 19.38 -4.46 8.41
CA SER A 258 18.30 -3.53 8.69
C SER A 258 18.74 -2.09 8.43
N ILE A 259 17.85 -1.30 7.86
CA ILE A 259 18.05 0.11 7.54
C ILE A 259 17.19 0.94 8.49
N THR A 260 17.76 1.95 9.14
CA THR A 260 16.98 2.94 9.90
C THR A 260 17.16 4.31 9.28
N VAL A 261 16.06 4.99 8.96
CA VAL A 261 16.09 6.31 8.32
C VAL A 261 15.00 7.22 8.87
N GLU A 262 15.28 8.52 8.91
CA GLU A 262 14.28 9.53 9.20
C GLU A 262 13.82 10.20 7.91
N GLN A 263 12.50 10.31 7.75
CA GLN A 263 11.84 10.96 6.63
C GLN A 263 11.28 12.31 7.08
N SER A 264 11.63 13.37 6.36
CA SER A 264 11.22 14.76 6.58
C SER A 264 10.09 15.18 5.63
N PRO A 265 9.44 16.35 5.85
CA PRO A 265 8.45 16.86 4.91
C PRO A 265 9.03 17.07 3.50
N GLY A 266 8.27 16.71 2.48
CA GLY A 266 8.69 16.76 1.07
C GLY A 266 9.49 15.54 0.59
N GLU A 267 9.78 14.58 1.47
CA GLU A 267 10.49 13.35 1.10
C GLU A 267 9.52 12.20 0.82
N ILE A 268 9.86 11.38 -0.17
CA ILE A 268 9.19 10.11 -0.49
C ILE A 268 10.10 8.96 -0.09
N ILE A 269 9.60 7.98 0.62
CA ILE A 269 10.27 6.68 0.77
C ILE A 269 9.59 5.66 -0.13
N PHE A 270 10.38 4.92 -0.92
CA PHE A 270 9.94 3.75 -1.67
C PHE A 270 10.32 2.48 -0.89
N VAL A 271 9.32 1.64 -0.62
CA VAL A 271 9.47 0.36 0.04
C VAL A 271 9.25 -0.75 -1.01
N PRO A 272 10.29 -1.55 -1.32
CA PRO A 272 10.18 -2.60 -2.32
C PRO A 272 9.39 -3.82 -1.82
N SER A 273 8.99 -4.67 -2.76
CA SER A 273 8.23 -5.89 -2.52
C SER A 273 8.97 -6.81 -1.52
N GLY A 274 8.25 -7.32 -0.52
CA GLY A 274 8.80 -8.26 0.46
C GLY A 274 9.63 -7.64 1.59
N TRP A 275 9.93 -6.34 1.56
CA TRP A 275 10.65 -5.67 2.64
C TRP A 275 9.78 -5.51 3.88
N ARG A 276 10.16 -6.17 4.97
CA ARG A 276 9.50 -5.97 6.27
C ARG A 276 9.88 -4.60 6.80
N HIS A 277 8.92 -3.86 7.34
CA HIS A 277 9.18 -2.53 7.86
C HIS A 277 8.23 -2.14 8.99
N GLU A 278 8.67 -1.17 9.80
CA GLU A 278 7.89 -0.54 10.86
C GLU A 278 8.16 0.98 10.84
N VAL A 279 7.17 1.75 11.30
CA VAL A 279 7.17 3.21 11.17
C VAL A 279 6.75 3.84 12.49
N LEU A 280 7.51 4.84 12.93
CA LEU A 280 7.24 5.63 14.13
C LEU A 280 7.07 7.11 13.76
N ASN A 281 5.95 7.71 14.15
CA ASN A 281 5.76 9.15 14.04
C ASN A 281 6.51 9.86 15.17
N ILE A 282 7.51 10.70 14.83
CA ILE A 282 8.44 11.32 15.80
C ILE A 282 8.28 12.85 15.92
N SER A 283 7.34 13.46 15.20
CA SER A 283 6.96 14.86 15.40
C SER A 283 5.65 14.96 16.18
N PRO A 284 5.29 16.13 16.77
CA PRO A 284 4.04 16.30 17.50
C PRO A 284 2.82 15.85 16.70
N LEU A 285 2.81 16.15 15.40
CA LEU A 285 1.85 15.65 14.44
C LEU A 285 2.57 15.32 13.13
N VAL A 286 2.13 14.26 12.46
CA VAL A 286 2.66 13.79 11.17
C VAL A 286 1.50 13.58 10.21
N ILE A 287 1.68 13.97 8.94
CA ILE A 287 0.73 13.72 7.85
C ILE A 287 1.50 13.12 6.68
N SER A 288 1.04 12.01 6.11
CA SER A 288 1.59 11.43 4.89
C SER A 288 0.51 10.91 3.94
N ILE A 289 0.87 10.88 2.65
CA ILE A 289 0.10 10.24 1.58
C ILE A 289 0.86 8.97 1.17
N ASN A 290 0.15 7.86 1.10
CA ASN A 290 0.72 6.52 0.98
C ASN A 290 -0.02 5.74 -0.09
N HIS A 291 0.70 4.99 -0.92
CA HIS A 291 0.10 4.06 -1.88
C HIS A 291 0.72 2.68 -1.72
N ASN A 292 -0.11 1.64 -1.82
CA ASN A 292 0.35 0.32 -2.26
C ASN A 292 0.09 0.19 -3.76
N TRP A 293 1.02 -0.42 -4.47
CA TRP A 293 0.93 -0.57 -5.92
C TRP A 293 1.66 -1.82 -6.41
N CYS A 294 1.30 -2.28 -7.60
CA CYS A 294 2.04 -3.35 -8.28
C CYS A 294 2.04 -3.11 -9.78
N ASN A 295 2.98 -3.77 -10.46
CA ASN A 295 3.09 -3.74 -11.90
C ASN A 295 3.74 -5.01 -12.43
N SER A 296 4.10 -5.03 -13.71
CA SER A 296 4.77 -6.17 -14.33
C SER A 296 6.04 -6.64 -13.60
N VAL A 297 6.78 -5.76 -12.92
CA VAL A 297 8.05 -6.11 -12.26
C VAL A 297 7.83 -7.00 -11.05
N ASN A 298 6.89 -6.67 -10.16
CA ASN A 298 6.57 -7.50 -9.00
C ASN A 298 5.37 -8.43 -9.19
N LEU A 299 4.74 -8.47 -10.37
CA LEU A 299 3.62 -9.37 -10.65
C LEU A 299 3.89 -10.83 -10.23
N PRO A 300 5.07 -11.44 -10.46
CA PRO A 300 5.35 -12.79 -9.95
C PRO A 300 5.35 -12.89 -8.42
N SER A 301 5.84 -11.86 -7.72
CA SER A 301 5.83 -11.80 -6.25
C SER A 301 4.41 -11.72 -5.71
N VAL A 302 3.55 -10.89 -6.34
CA VAL A 302 2.13 -10.77 -6.01
C VAL A 302 1.39 -12.09 -6.26
N TYR A 303 1.67 -12.74 -7.39
CA TYR A 303 1.14 -14.06 -7.71
C TYR A 303 1.53 -15.11 -6.66
N ASP A 304 2.83 -15.20 -6.32
CA ASP A 304 3.33 -16.20 -5.39
C ASP A 304 2.80 -15.95 -3.96
N ALA A 305 2.62 -14.68 -3.56
CA ALA A 305 1.97 -14.31 -2.29
C ALA A 305 0.50 -14.76 -2.24
N LEU A 306 -0.29 -14.46 -3.27
CA LEU A 306 -1.69 -14.90 -3.34
C LEU A 306 -1.82 -16.43 -3.41
N ALA A 307 -0.93 -17.09 -4.17
CA ALA A 307 -0.90 -18.55 -4.22
C ALA A 307 -0.65 -19.16 -2.85
N LYS A 308 0.28 -18.58 -2.08
CA LYS A 308 0.53 -19.01 -0.71
C LYS A 308 -0.69 -18.81 0.19
N ASP A 309 -1.34 -17.65 0.12
CA ASP A 309 -2.55 -17.37 0.93
C ASP A 309 -3.68 -18.35 0.62
N ILE A 310 -3.93 -18.65 -0.67
CA ILE A 310 -4.91 -19.65 -1.10
C ILE A 310 -4.58 -21.03 -0.50
N GLU A 311 -3.32 -21.46 -0.53
CA GLU A 311 -2.91 -22.74 0.04
C GLU A 311 -2.99 -22.74 1.58
N ASP A 312 -2.76 -21.61 2.23
CA ASP A 312 -2.92 -21.47 3.69
C ASP A 312 -4.39 -21.59 4.09
N VAL A 313 -5.30 -20.95 3.35
CA VAL A 313 -6.75 -21.10 3.54
C VAL A 313 -7.19 -22.54 3.28
N LYS A 314 -6.78 -23.17 2.18
CA LYS A 314 -7.09 -24.59 1.91
C LYS A 314 -6.69 -25.50 3.07
N ARG A 315 -5.55 -25.24 3.71
CA ARG A 315 -5.08 -26.01 4.87
C ARG A 315 -5.88 -25.71 6.14
N SER A 316 -6.32 -24.46 6.34
CA SER A 316 -7.07 -24.08 7.54
C SER A 316 -8.52 -24.60 7.54
N ILE A 317 -9.10 -24.83 6.36
CA ILE A 317 -10.47 -25.37 6.20
C ILE A 317 -10.51 -26.75 5.55
N ALA A 318 -9.46 -27.56 5.75
CA ALA A 318 -9.35 -28.87 5.12
C ALA A 318 -10.50 -29.83 5.51
N ASP A 319 -11.07 -29.68 6.69
CA ASP A 319 -12.25 -30.42 7.17
C ASP A 319 -13.52 -30.10 6.37
N VAL A 320 -13.69 -28.85 5.93
CA VAL A 320 -14.79 -28.43 5.05
C VAL A 320 -14.76 -29.21 3.73
N LYS A 321 -13.56 -29.52 3.21
CA LYS A 321 -13.40 -30.34 1.99
C LYS A 321 -14.05 -31.71 2.13
N ASP A 322 -13.89 -32.36 3.29
CA ASP A 322 -14.47 -33.68 3.55
C ASP A 322 -15.98 -33.59 3.79
N LEU A 323 -16.47 -32.52 4.41
CA LEU A 323 -17.91 -32.24 4.51
C LEU A 323 -18.56 -32.11 3.14
N LEU A 324 -17.92 -31.38 2.20
CA LEU A 324 -18.41 -31.22 0.83
C LEU A 324 -18.46 -32.58 0.10
N ARG A 325 -17.42 -33.40 0.21
CA ARG A 325 -17.43 -34.76 -0.35
C ARG A 325 -18.58 -35.60 0.16
N ASN A 326 -18.81 -35.60 1.48
CA ASN A 326 -19.89 -36.37 2.10
C ASN A 326 -21.27 -35.86 1.67
N LYS A 327 -21.46 -34.53 1.64
CA LYS A 327 -22.68 -33.87 1.16
C LYS A 327 -23.01 -34.31 -0.27
N TRP A 328 -22.03 -34.28 -1.17
CA TRP A 328 -22.23 -34.66 -2.57
C TRP A 328 -22.42 -36.17 -2.75
N ALA A 329 -21.70 -37.00 -2.00
CA ALA A 329 -21.88 -38.45 -2.01
C ALA A 329 -23.30 -38.87 -1.58
N ALA A 330 -23.87 -38.19 -0.58
CA ALA A 330 -25.22 -38.45 -0.08
C ALA A 330 -26.35 -38.00 -1.05
N GLN A 331 -26.02 -37.18 -2.06
CA GLN A 331 -27.00 -36.66 -3.04
C GLN A 331 -27.11 -37.52 -4.30
N LEU A 332 -26.27 -38.55 -4.45
CA LEU A 332 -26.34 -39.48 -5.58
C LEU A 332 -27.43 -40.53 -5.32
N PRO A 333 -28.49 -40.63 -6.15
CA PRO A 333 -29.44 -41.72 -6.04
C PRO A 333 -28.76 -43.04 -6.39
N ASP A 334 -28.98 -44.07 -5.58
CA ASP A 334 -28.71 -45.46 -5.95
C ASP A 334 -29.38 -45.72 -7.31
N SER A 335 -28.59 -46.18 -8.29
CA SER A 335 -28.99 -46.58 -9.65
C SER A 335 -29.36 -45.47 -10.66
N SER A 336 -28.36 -45.01 -11.44
CA SER A 336 -28.42 -44.76 -12.91
C SER A 336 -27.27 -43.89 -13.46
N ALA A 337 -26.07 -43.91 -12.89
CA ALA A 337 -24.91 -43.33 -13.57
C ALA A 337 -24.36 -44.35 -14.60
N GLY A 338 -24.78 -44.20 -15.85
CA GLY A 338 -24.03 -44.76 -16.98
C GLY A 338 -22.59 -44.22 -17.01
N PRO A 339 -21.68 -44.86 -17.77
CA PRO A 339 -20.28 -44.43 -17.86
C PRO A 339 -20.22 -43.08 -18.58
N GLY A 340 -20.28 -41.99 -17.82
CA GLY A 340 -20.24 -40.63 -18.36
C GLY A 340 -20.89 -39.52 -17.53
N ASN A 341 -21.50 -39.80 -16.37
CA ASN A 341 -22.04 -38.74 -15.52
C ASN A 341 -20.96 -38.23 -14.54
N PRO A 342 -20.53 -36.95 -14.57
CA PRO A 342 -19.45 -36.43 -13.73
C PRO A 342 -19.97 -36.11 -12.32
N ALA A 343 -20.57 -37.11 -11.67
CA ALA A 343 -21.05 -37.07 -10.30
C ALA A 343 -19.94 -36.75 -9.27
N GLY A 344 -18.66 -36.83 -9.67
CA GLY A 344 -17.51 -36.52 -8.83
C GLY A 344 -16.97 -35.08 -8.94
N ALA A 345 -17.43 -34.27 -9.90
CA ALA A 345 -16.79 -32.98 -10.21
C ALA A 345 -17.38 -31.77 -9.46
N GLY A 346 -18.61 -31.87 -8.95
CA GLY A 346 -19.29 -30.68 -8.43
C GLY A 346 -18.83 -30.22 -7.04
N TRP A 347 -18.41 -31.15 -6.16
CA TRP A 347 -17.84 -30.77 -4.87
C TRP A 347 -16.47 -30.10 -5.00
N GLU A 348 -15.71 -30.41 -6.06
CA GLU A 348 -14.40 -29.81 -6.32
C GLU A 348 -14.52 -28.34 -6.72
N LEU A 349 -15.52 -28.02 -7.55
CA LEU A 349 -15.84 -26.64 -7.87
C LEU A 349 -16.37 -25.88 -6.65
N GLU A 350 -17.31 -26.47 -5.89
CA GLU A 350 -17.82 -25.86 -4.64
C GLU A 350 -16.68 -25.61 -3.64
N TRP A 351 -15.71 -26.53 -3.55
CA TRP A 351 -14.50 -26.34 -2.75
C TRP A 351 -13.67 -25.15 -3.21
N ILE A 352 -13.43 -24.99 -4.52
CA ILE A 352 -12.69 -23.85 -5.06
C ILE A 352 -13.43 -22.54 -4.78
N GLU A 353 -14.75 -22.50 -4.95
CA GLU A 353 -15.57 -21.32 -4.67
C GLU A 353 -15.48 -20.90 -3.19
N VAL A 354 -15.61 -21.86 -2.26
CA VAL A 354 -15.47 -21.60 -0.82
C VAL A 354 -14.08 -21.07 -0.47
N VAL A 355 -13.02 -21.69 -1.00
CA VAL A 355 -11.65 -21.23 -0.76
C VAL A 355 -11.44 -19.83 -1.32
N GLN A 356 -11.92 -19.54 -2.53
CA GLN A 356 -11.77 -18.22 -3.14
C GLN A 356 -12.52 -17.14 -2.37
N GLU A 357 -13.73 -17.43 -1.87
CA GLU A 357 -14.50 -16.47 -1.08
C GLU A 357 -13.83 -16.20 0.27
N LEU A 358 -13.41 -17.23 0.99
CA LEU A 358 -12.72 -17.07 2.27
C LEU A 358 -11.37 -16.37 2.11
N THR A 359 -10.63 -16.66 1.03
CA THR A 359 -9.36 -15.97 0.76
C THR A 359 -9.61 -14.50 0.46
N LYS A 360 -10.68 -14.17 -0.30
CA LYS A 360 -11.06 -12.77 -0.53
C LYS A 360 -11.43 -12.06 0.76
N GLN A 361 -12.15 -12.71 1.68
CA GLN A 361 -12.51 -12.13 2.97
C GLN A 361 -11.31 -11.97 3.91
N HIS A 362 -10.37 -12.90 3.88
CA HIS A 362 -9.19 -12.90 4.74
C HIS A 362 -8.10 -11.94 4.24
N SER A 363 -7.71 -12.08 2.97
CA SER A 363 -6.58 -11.37 2.40
C SER A 363 -6.99 -10.16 1.56
N GLY A 364 -8.26 -10.08 1.11
CA GLY A 364 -8.80 -9.01 0.24
C GLY A 364 -8.86 -9.40 -1.24
N TRP A 365 -7.95 -10.25 -1.72
CA TRP A 365 -7.89 -10.74 -3.11
C TRP A 365 -8.15 -12.25 -3.19
N ASN A 366 -8.70 -12.66 -4.33
CA ASN A 366 -8.70 -14.04 -4.80
C ASN A 366 -8.20 -14.09 -6.25
N TRP A 367 -8.23 -15.27 -6.88
CA TRP A 367 -7.74 -15.41 -8.26
C TRP A 367 -8.56 -14.59 -9.26
N THR A 368 -9.87 -14.44 -9.04
CA THR A 368 -10.71 -13.60 -9.88
C THR A 368 -10.27 -12.13 -9.82
N THR A 369 -9.96 -11.60 -8.63
CA THR A 369 -9.45 -10.22 -8.50
C THR A 369 -8.09 -10.06 -9.18
N PHE A 370 -7.14 -10.97 -8.91
CA PHE A 370 -5.78 -10.90 -9.47
C PHE A 370 -5.80 -10.97 -11.01
N TRP A 371 -6.51 -11.95 -11.58
CA TRP A 371 -6.57 -12.10 -13.03
C TRP A 371 -7.46 -11.06 -13.70
N GLY A 372 -8.49 -10.53 -13.01
CA GLY A 372 -9.27 -9.38 -13.46
C GLY A 372 -8.40 -8.14 -13.66
N MET A 373 -7.51 -7.85 -12.71
CA MET A 373 -6.52 -6.78 -12.86
C MET A 373 -5.62 -7.00 -14.07
N VAL A 374 -5.03 -8.19 -14.23
CA VAL A 374 -4.14 -8.49 -15.38
C VAL A 374 -4.90 -8.42 -16.71
N GLN A 375 -6.15 -8.89 -16.75
CA GLN A 375 -7.02 -8.78 -17.93
C GLN A 375 -7.32 -7.32 -18.27
N PHE A 376 -7.65 -6.50 -17.28
CA PHE A 376 -7.90 -5.07 -17.47
C PHE A 376 -6.69 -4.39 -18.11
N ILE A 377 -5.49 -4.61 -17.56
CA ILE A 377 -4.25 -4.02 -18.08
C ILE A 377 -3.94 -4.53 -19.49
N THR A 378 -4.05 -5.83 -19.73
CA THR A 378 -3.76 -6.39 -21.07
C THR A 378 -4.73 -5.90 -22.14
N ARG A 379 -6.01 -5.75 -21.81
CA ARG A 379 -7.00 -5.13 -22.72
C ARG A 379 -6.71 -3.67 -23.00
N ARG A 380 -6.22 -2.92 -22.01
CA ARG A 380 -5.85 -1.51 -22.16
C ARG A 380 -4.61 -1.35 -23.03
N ASP A 381 -3.55 -2.13 -22.76
CA ASP A 381 -2.22 -1.86 -23.28
C ASP A 381 -1.86 -2.67 -24.55
N PHE A 382 -2.56 -3.77 -24.82
CA PHE A 382 -2.20 -4.72 -25.90
C PHE A 382 -3.28 -4.84 -26.98
N ASN A 383 -4.44 -4.18 -26.83
CA ASN A 383 -5.53 -4.25 -27.81
C ASN A 383 -5.51 -3.04 -28.75
N GLU A 384 -4.97 -3.20 -29.96
CA GLU A 384 -4.84 -2.14 -30.99
C GLU A 384 -6.19 -1.55 -31.48
N GLY A 385 -7.34 -2.11 -31.07
CA GLY A 385 -8.67 -1.67 -31.50
C GLY A 385 -9.51 -0.95 -30.45
N SER A 386 -9.03 -0.79 -29.21
CA SER A 386 -9.81 -0.20 -28.13
C SER A 386 -9.64 1.32 -28.07
N THR A 387 -10.44 2.06 -28.83
CA THR A 387 -10.95 3.35 -28.32
C THR A 387 -11.94 3.02 -27.21
N SER A 388 -11.44 2.56 -26.06
CA SER A 388 -12.26 2.56 -24.86
C SER A 388 -12.70 4.01 -24.60
N PRO A 389 -13.92 4.29 -24.14
CA PRO A 389 -14.29 5.63 -23.68
C PRO A 389 -13.38 6.12 -22.53
N LEU A 390 -12.56 5.22 -21.96
CA LEU A 390 -11.55 5.45 -20.94
C LEU A 390 -10.14 5.78 -21.51
N SER A 391 -10.00 5.91 -22.84
CA SER A 391 -8.74 6.08 -23.60
C SER A 391 -8.13 7.49 -23.56
N ASP A 392 -8.57 8.39 -22.67
CA ASP A 392 -7.91 9.69 -22.50
C ASP A 392 -6.57 9.60 -21.75
N GLN A 393 -6.21 8.41 -21.25
CA GLN A 393 -4.90 8.13 -20.65
C GLN A 393 -3.95 7.59 -21.73
N PRO A 394 -2.91 8.32 -22.15
CA PRO A 394 -1.88 7.78 -23.04
C PRO A 394 -1.23 6.55 -22.39
N VAL A 395 -0.83 5.55 -23.21
CA VAL A 395 0.00 4.42 -22.77
C VAL A 395 1.09 4.96 -21.83
N PRO A 396 1.25 4.44 -20.60
CA PRO A 396 2.17 5.04 -19.65
C PRO A 396 3.57 5.13 -20.24
N THR A 397 4.08 6.35 -20.43
CA THR A 397 5.47 6.61 -20.85
C THR A 397 6.51 6.04 -19.87
N HIS A 398 6.04 5.56 -18.71
CA HIS A 398 6.80 5.13 -17.54
C HIS A 398 6.49 3.67 -17.16
N SER A 399 6.55 2.76 -18.12
CA SER A 399 6.41 1.30 -17.92
C SER A 399 7.64 0.53 -18.44
N PRO A 400 7.95 -0.69 -17.96
CA PRO A 400 9.00 -1.52 -18.56
C PRO A 400 8.72 -1.82 -20.04
N PRO A 401 9.74 -2.26 -20.82
CA PRO A 401 9.54 -2.66 -22.20
C PRO A 401 8.41 -3.71 -22.34
N LEU A 402 7.58 -3.57 -23.37
CA LEU A 402 6.38 -4.39 -23.54
C LEU A 402 6.66 -5.90 -23.62
N GLU A 403 7.80 -6.28 -24.21
CA GLU A 403 8.29 -7.66 -24.20
C GLU A 403 8.59 -8.19 -22.79
N PHE A 404 9.13 -7.34 -21.90
CA PHE A 404 9.33 -7.69 -20.50
C PHE A 404 7.97 -7.90 -19.81
N VAL A 405 7.02 -6.97 -20.01
CA VAL A 405 5.66 -7.07 -19.45
C VAL A 405 5.00 -8.38 -19.88
N LYS A 406 5.05 -8.70 -21.18
CA LYS A 406 4.53 -9.93 -21.76
C LYS A 406 5.17 -11.18 -21.16
N ALA A 407 6.49 -11.18 -20.98
CA ALA A 407 7.20 -12.30 -20.38
C ALA A 407 6.78 -12.54 -18.92
N GLN A 408 6.59 -11.48 -18.13
CA GLN A 408 6.14 -11.58 -16.74
C GLN A 408 4.73 -12.16 -16.64
N ILE A 409 3.79 -11.65 -17.44
CA ILE A 409 2.41 -12.16 -17.47
C ILE A 409 2.40 -13.62 -17.92
N SER A 410 3.12 -13.96 -19.00
CA SER A 410 3.18 -15.32 -19.54
C SER A 410 3.72 -16.33 -18.51
N SER A 411 4.72 -15.92 -17.72
CA SER A 411 5.26 -16.73 -16.61
C SER A 411 4.20 -17.04 -15.55
N CYS A 412 3.45 -16.03 -15.09
CA CYS A 412 2.36 -16.23 -14.14
C CYS A 412 1.22 -17.08 -14.71
N VAL A 413 0.85 -16.87 -15.98
CA VAL A 413 -0.17 -17.69 -16.67
C VAL A 413 0.26 -19.15 -16.73
N ALA A 414 1.51 -19.42 -17.11
CA ALA A 414 2.05 -20.78 -17.18
C ALA A 414 2.01 -21.48 -15.80
N LYS A 415 2.38 -20.78 -14.72
CA LYS A 415 2.24 -21.29 -13.35
C LYS A 415 0.77 -21.56 -12.99
N PHE A 416 -0.15 -20.68 -13.36
CA PHE A 416 -1.56 -20.80 -12.99
C PHE A 416 -2.28 -21.94 -13.70
N LYS A 417 -1.92 -22.21 -14.95
CA LYS A 417 -2.46 -23.33 -15.74
C LYS A 417 -2.18 -24.70 -15.12
N THR A 418 -1.24 -24.82 -14.18
CA THR A 418 -0.99 -26.08 -13.48
C THR A 418 -1.85 -26.26 -12.23
N ARG A 419 -2.73 -25.30 -11.90
CA ARG A 419 -3.52 -25.33 -10.67
C ARG A 419 -4.94 -25.83 -10.91
N ASP A 420 -5.53 -26.45 -9.89
CA ASP A 420 -6.91 -26.94 -9.91
C ASP A 420 -7.92 -25.83 -10.22
N GLU A 421 -7.68 -24.59 -9.75
CA GLU A 421 -8.57 -23.46 -10.00
C GLU A 421 -8.69 -23.15 -11.50
N PHE A 422 -7.61 -23.28 -12.28
CA PHE A 422 -7.69 -23.12 -13.73
C PHE A 422 -8.47 -24.25 -14.41
N MET A 423 -8.28 -25.48 -13.94
CA MET A 423 -8.87 -26.67 -14.57
C MET A 423 -10.37 -26.79 -14.30
N LEU A 424 -10.84 -26.32 -13.14
CA LEU A 424 -12.20 -26.53 -12.66
C LEU A 424 -13.07 -25.27 -12.72
N ASP A 425 -12.50 -24.07 -12.55
CA ASP A 425 -13.26 -22.81 -12.66
C ASP A 425 -13.21 -22.27 -14.10
N THR A 426 -14.29 -22.54 -14.84
CA THR A 426 -14.45 -22.08 -16.22
C THR A 426 -14.37 -20.55 -16.39
N LYS A 427 -14.75 -19.76 -15.37
CA LYS A 427 -14.67 -18.29 -15.46
C LYS A 427 -13.21 -17.85 -15.46
N LEU A 428 -12.39 -18.42 -14.58
CA LEU A 428 -10.95 -18.18 -14.56
C LEU A 428 -10.29 -18.64 -15.87
N GLY A 429 -10.70 -19.79 -16.41
CA GLY A 429 -10.24 -20.27 -17.71
C GLY A 429 -10.48 -19.27 -18.85
N LEU A 430 -11.67 -18.66 -18.90
CA LEU A 430 -12.02 -17.64 -19.89
C LEU A 430 -11.20 -16.35 -19.74
N ILE A 431 -10.94 -15.91 -18.50
CA ILE A 431 -10.09 -14.73 -18.24
C ILE A 431 -8.67 -14.97 -18.76
N ILE A 432 -8.10 -16.15 -18.50
CA ILE A 432 -6.75 -16.51 -18.97
C ILE A 432 -6.70 -16.56 -20.50
N GLN A 433 -7.72 -17.13 -21.16
CA GLN A 433 -7.78 -17.19 -22.62
C GLN A 433 -7.79 -15.78 -23.25
N ASP A 434 -8.53 -14.84 -22.66
CA ASP A 434 -8.59 -13.47 -23.13
C ASP A 434 -7.27 -12.72 -22.92
N ILE A 435 -6.60 -12.93 -21.78
CA ILE A 435 -5.23 -12.42 -21.53
C ILE A 435 -4.27 -12.93 -22.62
N GLU A 436 -4.24 -14.23 -22.89
CA GLU A 436 -3.36 -14.80 -23.92
C GLU A 436 -3.68 -14.28 -25.32
N SER A 437 -4.96 -14.07 -25.63
CA SER A 437 -5.40 -13.43 -26.87
C SER A 437 -4.82 -12.02 -26.99
N CYS A 438 -4.92 -11.20 -25.93
CA CYS A 438 -4.33 -9.86 -25.88
C CYS A 438 -2.80 -9.89 -26.07
N LEU A 439 -2.09 -10.78 -25.38
CA LEU A 439 -0.63 -10.90 -25.51
C LEU A 439 -0.18 -11.34 -26.91
N SER A 440 -1.04 -12.03 -27.66
CA SER A 440 -0.77 -12.47 -29.04
C SER A 440 -0.89 -11.35 -30.08
N MET A 441 -1.56 -10.25 -29.74
CA MET A 441 -1.74 -9.10 -30.64
C MET A 441 -0.50 -8.20 -30.74
N LEU A 442 0.47 -8.35 -29.82
CA LEU A 442 1.76 -7.67 -29.93
C LEU A 442 2.49 -8.11 -31.20
N ARG A 443 2.81 -7.16 -32.08
CA ARG A 443 3.70 -7.37 -33.24
C ARG A 443 5.08 -6.78 -33.00
#